data_AF-A5AH40-F1
#
_entry.id   AF-A5AH40-F1
#
_cell.length_a   1.000
_cell.length_b   1.000
_cell.length_c   1.000
_cell.angle_alpha   90.00
_cell.angle_beta   90.00
_cell.angle_gamma   90.00
#
_symmetry.space_group_name_H-M   'P 1'
#
loop_
_entity.id
_entity.type
_entity.pdbx_description
1 polymer ?
#
loop_
_entity_poly.entity_id
_entity_poly.type
_entity_poly.pdbx_seq_one_letter_code
_entity_poly.pdbx_strand_id
1 'polypeptide(L)'
;MDPRTSLHLARFVAEMLASFTLSLAVLKTVGLSDSKQLTPTRIMHFRMIFEAIFQNPDRVVWNIFKRIAATPDLETLRNGIKFFIREYVVSRNKGFAGKFKVAKRALNSVEVLLY
;
A
#
# COMPACT_ATOMS: atom_id res chain seq x y z
N MET A 1 -0.18 -5.45 -20.82
CA MET A 1 -0.91 -6.35 -19.91
C MET A 1 -2.38 -6.02 -20.02
N ASP A 2 -3.25 -7.00 -20.27
CA ASP A 2 -4.68 -6.73 -20.33
C ASP A 2 -5.26 -6.49 -18.91
N PRO A 3 -6.47 -5.90 -18.79
CA PRO A 3 -7.06 -5.57 -17.50
C PRO A 3 -7.31 -6.77 -16.57
N ARG A 4 -7.63 -7.96 -17.12
CA ARG A 4 -7.94 -9.15 -16.32
C ARG A 4 -6.66 -9.73 -15.70
N THR A 5 -5.61 -9.84 -16.51
CA THR A 5 -4.30 -10.27 -16.00
C THR A 5 -3.77 -9.29 -14.96
N SER A 6 -3.96 -7.99 -15.16
CA SER A 6 -3.56 -6.97 -14.18
C SER A 6 -4.32 -7.10 -12.85
N LEU A 7 -5.62 -7.43 -12.90
CA LEU A 7 -6.44 -7.65 -11.70
C LEU A 7 -6.04 -8.93 -10.96
N HIS A 8 -5.82 -10.04 -11.68
CA HIS A 8 -5.36 -11.29 -11.08
C HIS A 8 -4.00 -11.11 -10.39
N LEU A 9 -3.06 -10.45 -11.06
CA LEU A 9 -1.77 -10.14 -10.47
C LEU A 9 -1.92 -9.24 -9.23
N ALA A 10 -2.77 -8.21 -9.30
CA ALA A 10 -2.99 -7.32 -8.17
C ALA A 10 -3.55 -8.06 -6.94
N ARG A 11 -4.51 -8.96 -7.14
CA ARG A 11 -5.06 -9.81 -6.07
C ARG A 11 -4.02 -10.78 -5.52
N PHE A 12 -3.25 -11.43 -6.38
CA PHE A 12 -2.17 -12.32 -5.97
C PHE A 12 -1.11 -11.58 -5.13
N VAL A 13 -0.68 -10.40 -5.55
CA VAL A 13 0.26 -9.56 -4.79
C VAL A 13 -0.35 -9.13 -3.46
N ALA A 14 -1.62 -8.73 -3.43
CA ALA A 14 -2.32 -8.40 -2.19
C ALA A 14 -2.38 -9.60 -1.22
N GLU A 15 -2.60 -10.80 -1.74
CA GLU A 15 -2.59 -12.04 -0.95
C GLU A 15 -1.20 -12.35 -0.39
N MET A 16 -0.13 -12.19 -1.19
CA MET A 16 1.26 -12.35 -0.70
C MET A 16 1.62 -11.32 0.39
N LEU A 17 1.08 -10.11 0.32
CA LEU A 17 1.25 -9.10 1.37
C LEU A 17 0.45 -9.47 2.62
N ALA A 18 -0.78 -9.96 2.47
CA ALA A 18 -1.67 -10.37 3.56
C ALA A 18 -1.20 -11.62 4.31
N SER A 19 -0.63 -12.58 3.58
CA SER A 19 0.05 -13.78 4.13
C SER A 19 1.47 -13.50 4.64
N PHE A 20 1.93 -12.25 4.53
CA PHE A 20 3.24 -11.77 4.95
C PHE A 20 4.45 -12.39 4.24
N THR A 21 4.25 -13.17 3.19
CA THR A 21 5.30 -13.69 2.29
C THR A 21 6.04 -12.55 1.58
N LEU A 22 5.36 -11.43 1.30
CA LEU A 22 5.94 -10.22 0.74
C LEU A 22 5.80 -9.04 1.71
N SER A 23 6.76 -8.12 1.71
CA SER A 23 6.70 -6.85 2.46
C SER A 23 6.43 -5.68 1.52
N LEU A 24 5.71 -4.65 1.98
CA LEU A 24 5.54 -3.39 1.23
C LEU A 24 6.87 -2.69 0.92
N ALA A 25 7.96 -3.03 1.64
CA ALA A 25 9.30 -2.51 1.38
C ALA A 25 9.77 -2.72 -0.08
N VAL A 26 9.28 -3.76 -0.78
CA VAL A 26 9.61 -4.00 -2.19
C VAL A 26 9.13 -2.89 -3.12
N LEU A 27 8.19 -2.05 -2.68
CA LEU A 27 7.71 -0.90 -3.44
C LEU A 27 8.69 0.28 -3.42
N LYS A 28 9.81 0.21 -2.68
CA LYS A 28 10.84 1.26 -2.66
C LYS A 28 11.39 1.58 -4.06
N THR A 29 11.48 0.57 -4.93
CA THR A 29 11.97 0.72 -6.31
C THR A 29 10.94 1.31 -7.27
N VAL A 30 9.67 1.42 -6.86
CA VAL A 30 8.57 1.86 -7.72
C VAL A 30 8.46 3.39 -7.75
N GLY A 31 8.99 4.12 -6.76
CA GLY A 31 8.93 5.58 -6.76
C GLY A 31 7.50 6.11 -6.69
N LEU A 32 6.65 5.57 -5.80
CA LEU A 32 5.24 5.98 -5.64
C LEU A 32 5.05 7.47 -5.27
N SER A 33 6.11 8.15 -4.86
CA SER A 33 6.15 9.59 -4.58
C SER A 33 6.56 10.45 -5.78
N ASP A 34 7.07 9.86 -6.86
CA ASP A 34 7.54 10.58 -8.04
C ASP A 34 6.45 10.57 -9.13
N SER A 35 5.76 11.69 -9.29
CA SER A 35 4.69 11.85 -10.29
C SER A 35 5.18 11.65 -11.73
N LYS A 36 6.47 11.87 -12.02
CA LYS A 36 7.04 11.64 -13.35
C LYS A 36 7.14 10.15 -13.69
N GLN A 37 7.21 9.30 -12.66
CA GLN A 37 7.27 7.85 -12.81
C GLN A 37 5.89 7.18 -12.81
N LEU A 38 4.84 7.89 -12.42
CA LEU A 38 3.47 7.37 -12.32
C LEU A 38 2.71 7.48 -13.65
N THR A 39 3.04 6.60 -14.60
CA THR A 39 2.25 6.46 -15.83
C THR A 39 0.82 5.96 -15.54
N PRO A 40 -0.17 6.21 -16.41
CA PRO A 40 -1.55 5.74 -16.20
C PRO A 40 -1.66 4.23 -15.93
N THR A 41 -0.86 3.42 -16.63
CA THR A 41 -0.80 1.96 -16.43
C THR A 41 -0.29 1.58 -15.05
N ARG A 42 0.75 2.26 -14.54
CA ARG A 42 1.29 2.02 -13.19
C ARG A 42 0.28 2.45 -12.13
N ILE A 43 -0.33 3.62 -12.29
CA ILE A 43 -1.39 4.09 -11.39
C ILE A 43 -2.51 3.06 -11.30
N MET A 44 -3.00 2.57 -12.45
CA MET A 44 -4.06 1.56 -12.48
C MET A 44 -3.65 0.29 -11.73
N HIS A 45 -2.46 -0.25 -12.00
CA HIS A 45 -2.00 -1.49 -11.37
C HIS A 45 -1.81 -1.36 -9.85
N PHE A 46 -1.09 -0.34 -9.38
CA PHE A 46 -0.89 -0.14 -7.94
C PHE A 46 -2.18 0.24 -7.21
N ARG A 47 -3.09 0.97 -7.86
CA ARG A 47 -4.42 1.19 -7.33
C ARG A 47 -5.14 -0.13 -7.08
N MET A 48 -5.16 -1.05 -8.06
CA MET A 48 -5.81 -2.35 -7.88
C MET A 48 -5.18 -3.17 -6.74
N ILE A 49 -3.86 -3.09 -6.55
CA ILE A 49 -3.18 -3.74 -5.41
C ILE A 49 -3.71 -3.18 -4.09
N PHE A 50 -3.73 -1.85 -3.92
CA PHE A 50 -4.20 -1.23 -2.68
C PHE A 50 -5.71 -1.45 -2.44
N GLU A 51 -6.52 -1.40 -3.49
CA GLU A 51 -7.95 -1.74 -3.40
C GLU A 51 -8.16 -3.19 -2.96
N ALA A 52 -7.36 -4.13 -3.47
CA ALA A 52 -7.40 -5.54 -3.06
C ALA A 52 -6.92 -5.73 -1.61
N ILE A 53 -5.85 -5.02 -1.19
CA ILE A 53 -5.42 -5.02 0.22
C ILE A 53 -6.57 -4.54 1.12
N PHE A 54 -7.29 -3.49 0.72
CA PHE A 54 -8.38 -2.92 1.51
C PHE A 54 -9.68 -3.75 1.55
N GLN A 55 -9.77 -4.83 0.76
CA GLN A 55 -10.82 -5.84 0.95
C GLN A 55 -10.60 -6.69 2.20
N ASN A 56 -9.38 -6.72 2.75
CA ASN A 56 -9.07 -7.52 3.94
C ASN A 56 -9.61 -6.88 5.23
N PRO A 57 -9.81 -7.66 6.32
CA PRO A 57 -10.14 -7.13 7.64
C PRO A 57 -9.11 -6.11 8.15
N ASP A 58 -9.56 -5.18 9.02
CA ASP A 58 -8.71 -4.08 9.52
C ASP A 58 -7.42 -4.58 10.19
N ARG A 59 -7.48 -5.71 10.90
CA ARG A 59 -6.31 -6.33 11.53
C ARG A 59 -5.24 -6.72 10.51
N VAL A 60 -5.66 -7.27 9.36
CA VAL A 60 -4.74 -7.66 8.28
C VAL A 60 -4.14 -6.41 7.63
N VAL A 61 -4.98 -5.42 7.31
CA VAL A 61 -4.52 -4.13 6.77
C VAL A 61 -3.52 -3.47 7.72
N TRP A 62 -3.81 -3.43 9.01
CA TRP A 62 -2.90 -2.91 10.02
C TRP A 62 -1.54 -3.61 9.97
N ASN A 63 -1.53 -4.95 10.01
CA ASN A 63 -0.30 -5.72 10.05
C ASN A 63 0.55 -5.55 8.78
N ILE A 64 -0.08 -5.48 7.59
CA ILE A 64 0.63 -5.25 6.33
C ILE A 64 1.44 -3.94 6.40
N PHE A 65 0.81 -2.86 6.86
CA PHE A 65 1.41 -1.52 6.86
C PHE A 65 2.36 -1.31 8.05
N LYS A 66 2.10 -1.92 9.21
CA LYS A 66 2.97 -1.80 10.40
C LYS A 66 4.39 -2.31 10.14
N ARG A 67 4.55 -3.31 9.27
CA ARG A 67 5.86 -3.90 8.92
C ARG A 67 6.90 -2.92 8.35
N ILE A 68 6.47 -1.74 7.89
CA ILE A 68 7.38 -0.70 7.37
C ILE A 68 7.38 0.57 8.24
N ALA A 69 6.67 0.59 9.37
CA ALA A 69 6.46 1.77 10.22
C ALA A 69 7.73 2.24 10.94
N ALA A 70 8.52 1.29 11.46
CA ALA A 70 9.67 1.57 12.33
C ALA A 70 11.02 1.64 11.61
N THR A 71 11.09 1.40 10.30
CA THR A 71 12.35 1.43 9.54
C THR A 71 12.63 2.86 9.05
N PRO A 72 13.68 3.55 9.52
CA PRO A 72 13.97 4.94 9.11
C PRO A 72 14.14 5.08 7.58
N ASP A 73 14.86 4.15 6.96
CA ASP A 73 15.15 4.11 5.51
C ASP A 73 13.93 3.92 4.59
N LEU A 74 12.75 3.72 5.20
CA LEU A 74 11.48 3.57 4.49
C LEU A 74 10.57 4.80 4.63
N GLU A 75 11.01 5.89 5.26
CA GLU A 75 10.17 7.08 5.45
C GLU A 75 9.61 7.64 4.13
N THR A 76 10.46 7.83 3.12
CA THR A 76 10.05 8.28 1.79
C THR A 76 9.02 7.34 1.18
N LEU A 77 9.22 6.02 1.34
CA LEU A 77 8.27 5.01 0.88
C LEU A 77 6.92 5.13 1.60
N ARG A 78 6.91 5.26 2.93
CA ARG A 78 5.69 5.46 3.72
C ARG A 78 4.92 6.68 3.24
N ASN A 79 5.62 7.79 3.00
CA ASN A 79 5.00 9.02 2.55
C ASN A 79 4.47 8.89 1.11
N GLY A 80 5.20 8.23 0.22
CA GLY A 80 4.74 7.89 -1.13
C GLY A 80 3.49 7.01 -1.12
N ILE A 81 3.43 5.98 -0.27
CA ILE A 81 2.24 5.13 -0.10
C ILE A 81 1.04 5.94 0.41
N LYS A 82 1.23 6.79 1.44
CA LYS A 82 0.16 7.66 1.96
C LYS A 82 -0.38 8.58 0.87
N PHE A 83 0.50 9.20 0.10
CA PHE A 83 0.14 10.07 -1.03
C PHE A 83 -0.64 9.29 -2.08
N PHE A 84 -0.09 8.18 -2.57
CA PHE A 84 -0.67 7.39 -3.65
C PHE A 84 -2.06 6.88 -3.30
N ILE A 85 -2.25 6.32 -2.09
CA ILE A 85 -3.56 5.81 -1.67
C ILE A 85 -4.58 6.95 -1.58
N ARG A 86 -4.21 8.10 -1.02
CA ARG A 86 -5.10 9.26 -0.95
C ARG A 86 -5.52 9.71 -2.34
N GLU A 87 -4.55 9.86 -3.24
CA GLU A 87 -4.73 10.50 -4.55
C GLU A 87 -5.38 9.59 -5.58
N TYR A 88 -5.10 8.28 -5.55
CA TYR A 88 -5.51 7.37 -6.62
C TYR A 88 -6.48 6.27 -6.19
N VAL A 89 -6.63 6.02 -4.88
CA VAL A 89 -7.54 4.99 -4.35
C VAL A 89 -8.75 5.65 -3.69
N VAL A 90 -8.53 6.46 -2.65
CA VAL A 90 -9.62 7.04 -1.84
C VAL A 90 -10.39 8.13 -2.60
N SER A 91 -9.69 8.95 -3.39
CA SER A 91 -10.32 9.95 -4.27
C SER A 91 -11.33 9.34 -5.24
N ARG A 92 -11.08 8.10 -5.70
CA ARG A 92 -11.92 7.36 -6.64
C ARG A 92 -12.98 6.50 -5.96
N ASN A 93 -12.70 5.97 -4.77
CA ASN A 93 -13.66 5.20 -3.98
C ASN A 93 -13.58 5.59 -2.50
N LYS A 94 -14.50 6.45 -2.08
CA LYS A 94 -14.60 6.95 -0.69
C LYS A 94 -14.88 5.83 0.33
N GLY A 95 -15.38 4.67 -0.10
CA GLY A 95 -15.60 3.51 0.77
C GLY A 95 -14.31 3.01 1.44
N PHE A 96 -13.14 3.26 0.84
CA PHE A 96 -11.85 2.89 1.42
C PHE A 96 -11.29 3.88 2.44
N ALA A 97 -11.97 4.99 2.72
CA ALA A 97 -11.46 6.00 3.66
C ALA A 97 -11.23 5.43 5.06
N GLY A 98 -12.08 4.49 5.53
CA GLY A 98 -11.89 3.80 6.81
C GLY A 98 -10.62 2.96 6.83
N LYS A 99 -10.43 2.11 5.82
CA LYS A 99 -9.22 1.27 5.65
C LYS A 99 -7.95 2.12 5.55
N PHE A 100 -8.03 3.25 4.86
CA PHE A 100 -6.91 4.17 4.76
C PHE A 100 -6.54 4.80 6.11
N LYS A 101 -7.51 5.11 6.98
CA LYS A 101 -7.21 5.57 8.34
C LYS A 101 -6.44 4.52 9.14
N VAL A 102 -6.82 3.24 9.03
CA VAL A 102 -6.12 2.11 9.68
C VAL A 102 -4.68 2.01 9.16
N ALA A 103 -4.51 1.99 7.83
CA ALA A 103 -3.19 1.95 7.20
C ALA A 103 -2.31 3.14 7.62
N LYS A 104 -2.85 4.37 7.64
CA LYS A 104 -2.12 5.57 8.05
C LYS A 104 -1.66 5.50 9.51
N ARG A 105 -2.50 4.98 10.41
CA ARG A 105 -2.12 4.77 11.82
C ARG A 105 -1.02 3.71 11.93
N ALA A 106 -1.14 2.60 11.21
CA ALA A 106 -0.12 1.55 11.18
C ALA A 106 1.23 2.07 10.67
N LEU A 107 1.25 2.88 9.61
CA LEU A 107 2.49 3.48 9.09
C LEU A 107 3.18 4.45 10.06
N ASN A 108 2.45 4.97 11.03
CA ASN A 108 2.95 5.91 12.03
C ASN A 108 3.13 5.27 13.41
N SER A 109 2.83 3.97 13.56
CA SER A 109 3.06 3.27 14.82
C SER A 109 4.56 3.05 14.99
N VAL A 110 5.22 3.99 15.65
CA VAL A 110 6.59 3.82 16.13
C VAL A 110 6.49 2.88 17.33
N GLU A 111 6.75 1.60 17.13
CA GLU A 111 7.25 0.80 18.24
C GLU A 111 8.69 1.26 18.45
N VAL A 112 8.88 2.14 19.44
CA VAL A 112 10.19 2.29 20.05
C VAL A 112 10.51 0.90 20.59
N LEU A 113 11.38 0.16 19.91
CA LEU A 113 12.02 -1.00 20.50
C LEU A 113 12.88 -0.46 21.64
N LEU A 114 12.29 -0.40 22.83
CA LEU A 114 13.03 -0.24 24.07
C LEU A 114 13.81 -1.54 24.26
N TYR A 115 15.09 -1.51 23.86
CA TYR A 115 16.08 -2.49 24.28
C TYR A 115 16.70 -2.02 25.60
#